data_AF-A0A4R2MW95-F1
#
_entry.id   AF-A0A4R2MW95-F1
#
_cell.length_a   1.000
_cell.length_b   1.000
_cell.length_c   1.000
_cell.angle_alpha   90.00
_cell.angle_beta   90.00
_cell.angle_gamma   90.00
#
_symmetry.space_group_name_H-M   'P 1'
#
loop_
_entity.id
_entity.type
_entity.pdbx_description
1 polymer ?
#
loop_
_entity_poly.entity_id
_entity_poly.type
_entity_poly.pdbx_seq_one_letter_code
_entity_poly.pdbx_strand_id
1 'polypeptide(L)'
;MSPKANPQRSAIASAVTSASPFPVAATITPFDRLPDSALVRESQLVKKPNNPAPVIPISPATLWRWVRLGQFPAPIRLSEKITAWRVGDIRAWLQSQAAA
;
A
#
# COMPACT_ATOMS: atom_id res chain seq x y z
N MET A 1 -56.86 44.42 -11.74
CA MET A 1 -55.89 44.31 -12.84
C MET A 1 -54.53 43.95 -12.28
N SER A 2 -54.01 42.75 -12.58
CA SER A 2 -52.58 42.46 -12.44
C SER A 2 -51.79 43.24 -13.50
N PRO A 3 -50.50 43.51 -13.28
CA PRO A 3 -49.49 42.70 -13.95
C PRO A 3 -48.36 42.31 -12.97
N LYS A 4 -48.25 41.04 -12.58
CA LYS A 4 -47.40 40.02 -13.24
C LYS A 4 -45.92 40.44 -13.32
N ALA A 5 -45.22 40.45 -12.18
CA ALA A 5 -43.76 40.38 -12.14
C ALA A 5 -43.36 38.89 -12.12
N ASN A 6 -43.04 38.35 -13.30
CA ASN A 6 -42.38 37.06 -13.49
C ASN A 6 -40.96 37.33 -14.01
N PRO A 7 -39.99 36.42 -13.83
CA PRO A 7 -38.64 36.71 -13.41
C PRO A 7 -37.78 36.92 -14.65
N GLN A 8 -36.47 37.10 -14.50
CA GLN A 8 -35.40 36.56 -15.37
C GLN A 8 -34.13 37.42 -15.26
N ARG A 9 -32.99 36.72 -15.37
CA ARG A 9 -31.62 37.19 -15.63
C ARG A 9 -30.81 37.72 -14.45
N SER A 10 -30.02 36.84 -13.85
CA SER A 10 -28.68 36.58 -14.41
C SER A 10 -28.04 35.41 -13.70
N ALA A 11 -27.96 34.28 -14.40
CA ALA A 11 -27.01 33.24 -14.09
C ALA A 11 -25.61 33.83 -14.30
N ILE A 12 -24.92 34.16 -13.21
CA ILE A 12 -23.47 34.31 -13.24
C ILE A 12 -22.87 32.93 -13.00
N ALA A 13 -22.36 32.37 -14.08
CA ALA A 13 -21.50 31.20 -14.08
C ALA A 13 -20.22 31.55 -13.32
N SER A 14 -20.19 31.29 -12.01
CA SER A 14 -18.95 31.19 -11.26
C SER A 14 -18.46 29.76 -11.34
N ALA A 15 -17.90 29.43 -12.51
CA ALA A 15 -16.98 28.31 -12.63
C ALA A 15 -15.73 28.63 -11.79
N VAL A 16 -15.72 28.14 -10.56
CA VAL A 16 -14.47 27.76 -9.92
C VAL A 16 -14.67 26.37 -9.33
N THR A 17 -14.45 25.38 -10.19
CA THR A 17 -13.98 24.07 -9.74
C THR A 17 -12.70 24.32 -8.96
N SER A 18 -12.84 24.48 -7.64
CA SER A 18 -11.75 24.25 -6.70
C SER A 18 -11.89 22.83 -6.18
N ALA A 19 -11.78 21.87 -7.10
CA ALA A 19 -11.48 20.49 -6.74
C ALA A 19 -9.95 20.41 -6.68
N SER A 20 -9.39 20.70 -5.51
CA SER A 20 -8.01 20.33 -5.20
C SER A 20 -7.90 18.81 -5.36
N PRO A 21 -7.07 18.26 -6.26
CA PRO A 21 -7.11 16.86 -6.65
C PRO A 21 -6.28 15.95 -5.75
N PHE A 22 -5.96 16.36 -4.52
CA PHE A 22 -5.23 15.53 -3.60
C PHE A 22 -6.21 14.81 -2.68
N PRO A 23 -6.67 13.58 -3.01
CA PRO A 23 -7.17 12.72 -1.96
C PRO A 23 -5.99 12.52 -1.00
N VAL A 24 -6.02 13.18 0.15
CA VAL A 24 -5.18 12.86 1.31
C VAL A 24 -5.57 11.51 1.93
N ALA A 25 -6.27 10.66 1.17
CA ALA A 25 -6.38 9.25 1.48
C ALA A 25 -4.97 8.69 1.46
N ALA A 26 -4.40 8.50 2.66
CA ALA A 26 -3.13 7.86 2.90
C ALA A 26 -3.04 6.63 1.99
N THR A 27 -2.35 6.77 0.88
CA THR A 27 -2.31 5.73 -0.14
C THR A 27 -1.40 4.66 0.44
N ILE A 28 -2.02 3.64 1.06
CA ILE A 28 -1.34 2.41 1.41
C ILE A 28 -0.80 1.90 0.07
N THR A 29 0.49 2.10 -0.19
CA THR A 29 1.08 1.65 -1.45
C THR A 29 0.98 0.13 -1.42
N PRO A 30 0.14 -0.48 -2.26
CA PRO A 30 -0.04 -1.92 -2.20
C PRO A 30 1.28 -2.58 -2.60
N PHE A 31 1.58 -3.72 -1.99
CA PHE A 31 2.81 -4.48 -2.27
C PHE A 31 3.01 -4.72 -3.78
N ASP A 32 1.92 -4.88 -4.53
CA ASP A 32 1.92 -5.07 -5.99
C ASP A 32 2.46 -3.87 -6.78
N ARG A 33 2.44 -2.67 -6.21
CA ARG A 33 2.91 -1.45 -6.90
C ARG A 33 4.37 -1.11 -6.61
N LEU A 34 5.02 -1.86 -5.71
CA LEU A 34 6.43 -1.67 -5.41
C LEU A 34 7.31 -2.27 -6.52
N PRO A 35 8.42 -1.61 -6.91
CA PRO A 35 9.38 -2.20 -7.83
C PRO A 35 10.13 -3.36 -7.15
N ASP A 36 10.65 -4.29 -7.94
CA ASP A 36 11.36 -5.47 -7.41
C ASP A 36 12.63 -5.10 -6.62
N SER A 37 13.21 -3.94 -6.93
CA SER A 37 14.36 -3.37 -6.23
C SER A 37 14.03 -2.76 -4.87
N ALA A 38 12.75 -2.54 -4.54
CA ALA A 38 12.35 -1.98 -3.26
C ALA A 38 12.62 -2.94 -2.10
N LEU A 39 12.86 -2.36 -0.92
CA LEU A 39 13.11 -3.10 0.32
C LEU A 39 11.91 -2.98 1.26
N VAL A 40 11.50 -4.12 1.81
CA VAL A 40 10.32 -4.28 2.67
C VAL A 40 10.77 -4.77 4.04
N ARG A 41 10.22 -4.18 5.10
CA ARG A 41 10.50 -4.60 6.48
C ARG A 41 9.55 -5.70 6.94
N GLU A 42 9.96 -6.45 7.96
CA GLU A 42 9.15 -7.49 8.60
C GLU A 42 7.71 -7.02 8.89
N SER A 43 7.55 -5.80 9.41
CA SER A 43 6.24 -5.23 9.76
C SER A 43 5.26 -5.11 8.59
N GLN A 44 5.75 -4.98 7.36
CA GLN A 44 4.92 -4.91 6.16
C GLN A 44 4.65 -6.30 5.57
N LEU A 45 5.53 -7.27 5.80
CA LEU A 45 5.34 -8.65 5.36
C LEU A 45 4.33 -9.43 6.21
N VAL A 46 4.42 -9.32 7.53
CA VAL A 46 3.71 -10.20 8.47
C VAL A 46 2.48 -9.55 9.08
N LYS A 47 1.57 -10.37 9.61
CA LYS A 47 0.38 -9.90 10.33
C LYS A 47 0.79 -9.18 11.62
N LYS A 48 0.48 -7.89 11.70
CA LYS A 48 0.64 -7.04 12.90
C LYS A 48 -0.62 -6.19 13.07
N PRO A 49 -0.94 -5.74 14.30
CA PRO A 49 -2.10 -4.86 14.53
C PRO A 49 -2.07 -3.58 13.69
N ASN A 50 -0.87 -3.09 13.36
CA ASN A 50 -0.67 -1.87 12.56
C ASN A 50 -0.57 -2.13 11.05
N ASN A 51 -0.73 -3.39 10.60
CA ASN A 51 -0.68 -3.75 9.19
C ASN A 51 -1.93 -4.56 8.82
N PRO A 52 -2.99 -3.90 8.32
CA PRO A 52 -4.25 -4.56 8.01
C PRO A 52 -4.18 -5.46 6.77
N ALA A 53 -3.19 -5.27 5.89
CA ALA A 53 -3.03 -6.04 4.65
C ALA A 53 -1.59 -6.60 4.54
N PRO A 54 -1.25 -7.63 5.36
CA PRO A 54 0.06 -8.26 5.28
C PRO A 54 0.20 -9.06 3.99
N VAL A 55 1.39 -9.06 3.41
CA VAL A 55 1.72 -9.87 2.23
C VAL A 55 1.63 -11.36 2.56
N ILE A 56 2.05 -11.73 3.76
CA ILE A 56 2.07 -13.11 4.24
C ILE A 56 1.29 -13.16 5.57
N PRO A 57 0.18 -13.91 5.66
CA PRO A 57 -0.70 -13.92 6.83
C PRO A 57 -0.15 -14.77 8.00
N ILE A 58 1.15 -14.68 8.27
CA ILE A 58 1.85 -15.38 9.37
C ILE A 58 2.29 -14.39 10.45
N SER A 59 2.69 -14.94 11.60
CA SER A 59 3.32 -14.15 12.66
C SER A 59 4.81 -13.88 12.38
N PRO A 60 5.40 -12.83 12.98
CA PRO A 60 6.84 -12.56 12.90
C PRO A 60 7.71 -13.76 13.27
N ALA A 61 7.34 -14.49 14.34
CA ALA A 61 8.12 -15.62 14.82
C ALA A 61 8.19 -16.76 13.79
N THR A 62 7.10 -17.03 13.09
CA THR A 62 7.06 -18.03 12.02
C THR A 62 7.94 -17.60 10.84
N LEU A 63 7.92 -16.33 10.45
CA LEU A 63 8.79 -15.79 9.40
C LEU A 63 10.26 -16.05 9.74
N TRP A 64 10.70 -15.69 10.95
CA TRP A 64 12.07 -15.93 11.39
C TRP A 64 12.45 -17.40 11.45
N ARG A 65 11.50 -18.29 11.76
CA ARG A 65 11.73 -19.73 11.69
C ARG A 65 11.99 -20.19 10.26
N TRP A 66 11.22 -19.73 9.28
CA TRP A 66 11.45 -20.03 7.87
C TRP A 66 12.77 -19.48 7.34
N VAL A 67 13.14 -18.26 7.76
CA VAL A 67 14.45 -17.66 7.44
C VAL A 67 15.59 -18.53 7.97
N ARG A 68 15.50 -18.99 9.24
CA ARG A 68 16.52 -19.90 9.83
C ARG A 68 16.58 -21.26 9.14
N LEU A 69 15.44 -21.76 8.67
CA LEU A 69 15.34 -23.03 7.92
C LEU A 69 15.75 -22.88 6.45
N GLY A 70 16.05 -21.67 5.97
CA GLY A 70 16.37 -21.41 4.56
C GLY A 70 15.17 -21.54 3.62
N GLN A 71 13.95 -21.59 4.14
CA GLN A 71 12.72 -21.70 3.34
C GLN A 71 12.21 -20.34 2.85
N PHE A 72 12.71 -19.24 3.40
CA PHE A 72 12.34 -17.87 3.04
C PHE A 72 13.58 -17.10 2.56
N PRO A 73 13.46 -16.11 1.64
CA PRO A 73 14.59 -15.33 1.16
C PRO A 73 15.43 -14.72 2.29
N ALA A 74 16.75 -14.65 2.03
CA ALA A 74 17.71 -14.17 3.00
C ALA A 74 17.45 -12.70 3.37
N PRO A 75 17.49 -12.35 4.66
CA PRO A 75 17.35 -10.97 5.10
C PRO A 75 18.56 -10.13 4.70
N ILE A 76 18.30 -8.91 4.23
CA ILE A 76 19.32 -7.87 3.98
C ILE A 76 19.38 -6.97 5.22
N ARG A 77 20.55 -6.89 5.84
CA ARG A 77 20.80 -5.97 6.97
C ARG A 77 21.18 -4.60 6.42
N LEU A 78 20.32 -3.61 6.65
CA LEU A 78 20.56 -2.21 6.31
C LEU A 78 21.32 -1.45 7.40
N SER A 79 21.13 -1.84 8.65
CA SER A 79 21.76 -1.25 9.83
C SER A 79 21.78 -2.26 10.98
N GLU A 80 22.40 -1.90 12.12
CA GLU A 80 22.49 -2.70 13.35
C GLU A 80 21.14 -3.34 13.72
N LYS A 81 20.05 -2.56 13.63
CA LYS A 81 18.68 -2.95 14.05
C LYS A 81 17.69 -3.08 12.88
N ILE A 82 18.11 -2.86 11.64
CA ILE A 82 17.19 -2.80 10.49
C ILE A 82 17.48 -3.96 9.55
N THR A 83 16.47 -4.82 9.43
CA THR A 83 16.45 -5.94 8.49
C THR A 83 15.32 -5.75 7.50
N ALA A 84 15.61 -5.94 6.22
CA ALA A 84 14.64 -5.83 5.13
C ALA A 84 14.87 -6.94 4.09
N TRP A 85 13.90 -7.10 3.21
CA TRP A 85 13.91 -8.05 2.10
C TRP A 85 13.59 -7.33 0.81
N ARG A 86 14.15 -7.79 -0.32
CA ARG A 86 13.74 -7.26 -1.62
C ARG A 86 12.36 -7.77 -2.00
N VAL A 87 11.56 -6.87 -2.57
CA VAL A 87 10.24 -7.21 -3.12
C VAL A 87 10.36 -8.31 -4.16
N GLY A 88 11.36 -8.23 -5.06
CA GLY A 88 11.57 -9.23 -6.10
C GLY A 88 11.77 -10.64 -5.55
N ASP A 89 12.62 -10.79 -4.51
CA ASP A 89 12.89 -12.09 -3.90
C ASP A 89 11.64 -12.67 -3.21
N ILE A 90 10.84 -11.81 -2.57
CA ILE A 90 9.57 -12.21 -1.96
C ILE A 90 8.56 -12.66 -3.03
N ARG A 91 8.48 -11.94 -4.15
CA ARG A 91 7.60 -12.30 -5.28
C ARG A 91 8.00 -13.63 -5.89
N ALA A 92 9.29 -13.84 -6.15
CA ALA A 92 9.81 -15.10 -6.66
C ALA A 92 9.52 -16.27 -5.70
N TRP A 93 9.64 -16.03 -4.40
CA TRP A 93 9.27 -17.00 -3.38
C TRP A 93 7.76 -17.32 -3.39
N LEU A 94 6.89 -16.30 -3.45
CA LEU A 94 5.44 -16.50 -3.54
C LEU A 94 5.04 -17.28 -4.79
N GLN A 95 5.68 -16.99 -5.93
CA GLN A 95 5.46 -17.74 -7.17
C GLN A 95 5.88 -19.21 -7.03
N SER A 96 7.01 -19.46 -6.37
CA SER A 96 7.49 -20.83 -6.11
C SER A 96 6.53 -21.61 -5.21
N GLN A 97 5.88 -20.97 -4.24
CA GLN A 97 4.87 -21.59 -3.37
C GLN A 97 3.52 -21.80 -4.07
N ALA A 98 3.15 -20.94 -5.02
CA ALA A 98 1.92 -21.09 -5.80
C ALA A 98 2.04 -22.18 -6.88
N ALA A 99 3.26 -22.47 -7.34
CA ALA A 99 3.55 -23.48 -8.35
C ALA A 99 3.85 -24.88 -7.78
N ALA A 100 3.94 -25.02 -6.45
CA ALA A 100 4.17 -26.27 -5.74
C ALA A 100 2.84 -26.89 -5.25
#